data_AF-A0AAP0JDM6-F1
#
_entry.id   AF-A0AAP0JDM6-F1
#
_cell.length_a   1.000
_cell.length_b   1.000
_cell.length_c   1.000
_cell.angle_alpha   90.00
_cell.angle_beta   90.00
_cell.angle_gamma   90.00
#
_symmetry.space_group_name_H-M   'P 1'
#
loop_
_entity.id
_entity.type
_entity.pdbx_description
1 polymer ?
#
loop_
_entity_poly.entity_id
_entity_poly.type
_entity_poly.pdbx_seq_one_letter_code
_entity_poly.pdbx_strand_id
1 'polypeptide(L)'
;MEPNQSRNQPIYSDSDFLGSTVDLDETHIQEGYRDGFNDALRSKNQEERESGLKLGFQVGEELGFYRGCIDVWNSALEIDPNCLSSRVKKNIKLMGELIDEYPVLDAKIVDVMDQLRLKFKMISASLGLKLEYDGYPKSSEEQGLDF
;
A
#
# COMPACT_ATOMS: atom_id res chain seq x y z
N MET A 1 42.58 -18.50 -80.10
CA MET A 1 41.17 -18.72 -79.65
C MET A 1 41.25 -19.15 -78.20
N GLU A 2 41.02 -18.22 -77.27
CA GLU A 2 40.68 -18.55 -75.88
C GLU A 2 39.23 -19.06 -75.82
N PRO A 3 38.81 -19.68 -74.69
CA PRO A 3 38.10 -18.86 -73.71
C PRO A 3 38.36 -19.19 -72.22
N ASN A 4 38.59 -18.11 -71.47
CA ASN A 4 37.91 -17.70 -70.24
C ASN A 4 37.69 -18.72 -69.11
N GLN A 5 38.61 -18.67 -68.14
CA GLN A 5 38.39 -19.16 -66.79
C GLN A 5 37.66 -18.08 -65.96
N SER A 6 36.32 -18.12 -65.99
CA SER A 6 35.48 -17.24 -65.17
C SER A 6 35.60 -17.62 -63.70
N ARG A 7 36.26 -16.73 -62.96
CA ARG A 7 36.40 -16.69 -61.50
C ARG A 7 35.00 -16.66 -60.87
N ASN A 8 34.56 -17.76 -60.25
CA ASN A 8 33.40 -17.77 -59.36
C ASN A 8 33.71 -16.89 -58.14
N GLN A 9 33.25 -15.64 -58.19
CA GLN A 9 33.11 -14.81 -56.99
C GLN A 9 31.78 -15.19 -56.34
N PRO A 10 31.73 -15.44 -55.01
CA PRO A 10 30.45 -15.65 -54.35
C PRO A 10 29.65 -14.36 -54.50
N ILE A 11 28.51 -14.46 -55.16
CA ILE A 11 27.49 -13.40 -55.19
C ILE A 11 27.00 -13.31 -53.75
N TYR A 12 27.51 -12.34 -52.99
CA TYR A 12 26.92 -11.98 -51.71
C TYR A 12 25.51 -11.47 -52.02
N SER A 13 24.51 -12.24 -51.65
CA SER A 13 23.12 -11.83 -51.73
C SER A 13 22.88 -10.74 -50.69
N ASP A 14 22.44 -9.56 -51.14
CA ASP A 14 22.04 -8.44 -50.27
C ASP A 14 20.99 -8.83 -49.20
N SER A 15 20.33 -9.99 -49.37
CA SER A 15 19.43 -10.58 -48.38
C SER A 15 20.11 -11.06 -47.10
N ASP A 16 21.40 -11.39 -47.11
CA ASP A 16 22.11 -11.89 -45.91
C ASP A 16 22.56 -10.75 -44.98
N PHE A 17 22.86 -9.56 -45.52
CA PHE A 17 23.25 -8.40 -44.72
C PHE A 17 22.06 -7.82 -43.93
N LEU A 18 20.88 -7.78 -44.56
CA LEU A 18 19.65 -7.31 -43.92
C LEU A 18 18.99 -8.37 -43.04
N GLY A 19 19.17 -9.67 -43.32
CA GLY A 19 18.69 -10.75 -42.45
C GLY A 19 19.26 -10.67 -41.04
N SER A 20 20.58 -10.42 -40.92
CA SER A 20 21.21 -10.19 -39.62
C SER A 20 20.65 -8.96 -38.89
N THR A 21 20.26 -7.91 -39.60
CA THR A 21 19.70 -6.69 -38.99
C THR A 21 18.25 -6.91 -38.54
N VAL A 22 17.47 -7.65 -39.32
CA VAL A 22 16.08 -8.03 -38.99
C VAL A 22 16.04 -9.01 -37.81
N ASP A 23 16.96 -9.98 -37.76
CA ASP A 23 17.09 -10.90 -36.64
C ASP A 23 17.54 -10.19 -35.35
N LEU A 24 18.40 -9.17 -35.48
CA LEU A 24 18.81 -8.30 -34.36
C LEU A 24 17.65 -7.43 -33.85
N ASP A 25 16.84 -6.87 -34.74
CA ASP A 25 15.68 -6.03 -34.39
C ASP A 25 14.60 -6.86 -33.66
N GLU A 26 14.27 -8.05 -34.17
CA GLU A 26 13.34 -8.98 -33.53
C GLU A 26 13.86 -9.41 -32.14
N THR A 27 15.16 -9.65 -32.00
CA THR A 27 15.79 -10.03 -30.71
C THR A 27 15.68 -8.89 -29.69
N HIS A 28 15.95 -7.66 -30.09
CA HIS A 28 15.85 -6.49 -29.20
C HIS A 28 14.40 -6.17 -28.81
N ILE A 29 13.43 -6.41 -29.70
CA ILE A 29 12.00 -6.29 -29.37
C ILE A 29 11.61 -7.33 -28.32
N GLN A 30 12.03 -8.58 -28.48
CA GLN A 30 11.73 -9.63 -27.50
C GLN A 30 12.44 -9.42 -26.17
N GLU A 31 13.68 -8.95 -26.20
CA GLU A 31 14.45 -8.60 -25.01
C GLU A 31 13.82 -7.42 -24.27
N GLY A 32 13.43 -6.36 -24.98
CA GLY A 32 12.71 -5.23 -24.41
C GLY A 32 11.35 -5.60 -23.81
N TYR A 33 10.59 -6.49 -24.45
CA TYR A 33 9.34 -7.02 -23.89
C TYR A 33 9.58 -7.82 -22.61
N ARG A 34 10.57 -8.72 -22.63
CA ARG A 34 10.91 -9.55 -21.47
C ARG A 34 11.40 -8.70 -20.31
N ASP A 35 12.24 -7.72 -20.59
CA ASP A 35 12.78 -6.82 -19.57
C ASP A 35 11.69 -5.94 -18.98
N GLY A 36 10.82 -5.35 -19.82
CA GLY A 36 9.66 -4.58 -19.35
C GLY A 36 8.67 -5.42 -18.55
N PHE A 37 8.42 -6.67 -18.94
CA PHE A 37 7.55 -7.58 -18.19
C PHE A 37 8.16 -7.96 -16.82
N ASN A 38 9.46 -8.27 -16.79
CA ASN A 38 10.18 -8.59 -15.55
C ASN A 38 10.27 -7.37 -14.61
N ASP A 39 10.48 -6.18 -15.17
CA ASP A 39 10.55 -4.94 -14.40
C ASP A 39 9.18 -4.57 -13.82
N ALA A 40 8.10 -4.70 -14.62
CA ALA A 40 6.74 -4.51 -14.15
C ALA A 40 6.38 -5.48 -13.01
N LEU A 41 6.79 -6.75 -13.11
CA LEU A 41 6.59 -7.75 -12.04
C LEU A 41 7.36 -7.39 -10.75
N ARG A 42 8.60 -6.92 -10.86
CA ARG A 42 9.42 -6.52 -9.71
C ARG A 42 8.86 -5.27 -9.04
N SER A 43 8.56 -4.24 -9.82
CA SER A 43 8.02 -2.97 -9.35
C SER A 43 6.66 -3.16 -8.67
N LYS A 44 5.78 -3.99 -9.26
CA LYS A 44 4.49 -4.34 -8.64
C LYS A 44 4.65 -4.99 -7.27
N ASN A 45 5.52 -5.99 -7.14
CA ASN A 45 5.74 -6.67 -5.85
C ASN A 45 6.30 -5.73 -4.78
N GLN A 46 7.15 -4.78 -5.16
CA GLN A 46 7.71 -3.79 -4.25
C GLN A 46 6.67 -2.75 -3.85
N GLU A 47 5.93 -2.20 -4.81
CA GLU A 47 4.89 -1.20 -4.58
C GLU A 47 3.72 -1.75 -3.74
N GLU A 48 3.30 -3.00 -4.01
CA GLU A 48 2.26 -3.68 -3.22
C GLU A 48 2.72 -3.91 -1.77
N ARG A 49 3.99 -4.29 -1.58
CA ARG A 49 4.57 -4.50 -0.25
C ARG A 49 4.70 -3.20 0.54
N GLU A 50 5.22 -2.15 -0.09
CA GLU A 50 5.38 -0.83 0.52
C GLU A 50 4.03 -0.22 0.87
N SER A 51 3.05 -0.32 -0.05
CA SER A 51 1.68 0.12 0.17
C SER A 51 1.00 -0.64 1.31
N GLY A 52 1.17 -1.97 1.35
CA GLY A 52 0.64 -2.81 2.43
C GLY A 52 1.25 -2.47 3.80
N LEU A 53 2.57 -2.22 3.85
CA LEU A 53 3.26 -1.83 5.09
C LEU A 53 2.80 -0.46 5.58
N LYS A 54 2.70 0.51 4.67
CA LYS A 54 2.23 1.87 5.00
C LYS A 54 0.80 1.86 5.51
N LEU A 55 -0.08 1.11 4.85
CA LEU A 55 -1.48 0.96 5.28
C LEU A 55 -1.55 0.28 6.65
N GLY A 56 -0.78 -0.81 6.86
CA GLY A 56 -0.73 -1.51 8.14
C GLY A 56 -0.23 -0.61 9.28
N PHE A 57 0.76 0.25 9.04
CA PHE A 57 1.23 1.21 10.02
C PHE A 57 0.17 2.26 10.38
N GLN A 58 -0.51 2.85 9.39
CA GLN A 58 -1.56 3.84 9.62
C GLN A 58 -2.73 3.26 10.43
N VAL A 59 -3.13 2.04 10.09
CA VAL A 59 -4.16 1.29 10.83
C VAL A 59 -3.69 0.98 12.25
N GLY A 60 -2.46 0.49 12.41
CA GLY A 60 -1.89 0.14 13.71
C GLY A 60 -1.74 1.35 14.64
N GLU A 61 -1.36 2.50 14.09
CA GLU A 61 -1.30 3.77 14.80
C GLU A 61 -2.68 4.17 15.34
N GLU A 62 -3.71 4.14 14.49
CA GLU A 62 -5.08 4.48 14.87
C GLU A 62 -5.63 3.55 15.96
N LEU A 63 -5.38 2.24 15.82
CA LEU A 63 -5.76 1.24 16.84
C LEU A 63 -5.03 1.47 18.16
N GLY A 64 -3.74 1.77 18.11
CA GLY A 64 -2.93 2.08 19.29
C GLY A 64 -3.42 3.32 20.03
N PHE A 65 -3.77 4.37 19.29
CA PHE A 65 -4.37 5.58 19.86
C PHE A 65 -5.67 5.28 20.59
N TYR A 66 -6.60 4.55 19.94
CA TYR A 66 -7.86 4.18 20.57
C TYR A 66 -7.66 3.32 21.82
N ARG A 67 -6.73 2.35 21.78
CA ARG A 67 -6.40 1.53 22.94
C ARG A 67 -5.89 2.39 24.10
N GLY A 68 -4.98 3.33 23.82
CA GLY A 68 -4.49 4.28 24.83
C GLY A 68 -5.59 5.11 25.48
N CYS A 69 -6.56 5.61 24.69
CA CYS A 69 -7.71 6.33 25.27
C CYS A 69 -8.56 5.43 26.19
N ILE A 70 -8.82 4.19 25.78
CA ILE A 70 -9.58 3.23 26.58
C ILE A 70 -8.86 2.94 27.90
N ASP A 71 -7.55 2.73 27.87
CA ASP A 71 -6.74 2.46 29.06
C ASP A 71 -6.76 3.65 30.04
N VAL A 72 -6.68 4.88 29.54
CA VAL A 72 -6.80 6.11 30.35
C VAL A 72 -8.19 6.23 30.96
N TRP A 73 -9.25 6.00 30.19
CA TRP A 73 -10.63 6.07 30.71
C TRP A 73 -10.91 4.97 31.74
N ASN A 74 -10.38 3.76 31.54
CA ASN A 74 -10.48 2.68 32.52
C ASN A 74 -9.71 3.01 33.80
N SER A 75 -8.51 3.58 33.69
CA SER A 75 -7.75 4.05 34.85
C SER A 75 -8.51 5.10 35.65
N ALA A 76 -9.21 6.03 34.99
CA ALA A 76 -10.06 7.01 35.67
C ALA A 76 -11.23 6.35 36.43
N LEU A 77 -11.81 5.29 35.87
CA LEU A 77 -12.87 4.50 36.51
C LEU A 77 -12.39 3.70 37.72
N GLU A 78 -11.12 3.29 37.76
CA GLU A 78 -10.52 2.64 38.94
C GLU A 78 -10.36 3.63 40.10
N ILE A 79 -10.04 4.89 39.81
CA ILE A 79 -9.88 5.95 40.81
C ILE A 79 -11.24 6.43 41.33
N ASP A 80 -12.17 6.71 40.42
CA ASP A 80 -13.56 7.08 40.75
C ASP A 80 -14.54 6.30 39.88
N PRO A 81 -15.17 5.25 40.43
CA PRO A 81 -16.15 4.46 39.69
C PRO A 81 -17.34 5.28 39.19
N ASN A 82 -17.63 6.47 39.72
CA ASN A 82 -18.79 7.27 39.33
C ASN A 82 -18.46 8.43 38.38
N CYS A 83 -17.19 8.59 37.97
CA CYS A 83 -16.77 9.71 37.13
C CYS A 83 -17.40 9.70 35.73
N LEU A 84 -17.78 8.52 35.20
CA LEU A 84 -18.44 8.37 33.90
C LEU A 84 -19.85 7.78 34.02
N SER A 85 -20.74 8.16 33.11
CA SER A 85 -22.08 7.57 33.03
C SER A 85 -22.04 6.08 32.65
N SER A 86 -23.06 5.31 33.06
CA SER A 86 -23.21 3.90 32.69
C SER A 86 -23.21 3.68 31.17
N ARG A 87 -23.80 4.62 30.42
CA ARG A 87 -23.80 4.61 28.95
C ARG A 87 -22.38 4.72 28.40
N VAL A 88 -21.57 5.64 28.92
CA VAL A 88 -20.19 5.85 28.48
C VAL A 88 -19.34 4.62 28.79
N LYS A 89 -19.43 4.07 30.01
CA LYS A 89 -18.72 2.84 30.38
C LYS A 89 -19.03 1.67 29.46
N LYS A 90 -20.32 1.49 29.11
CA LYS A 90 -20.73 0.45 28.16
C LYS A 90 -20.10 0.65 26.78
N ASN A 91 -20.05 1.90 26.29
CA ASN A 91 -19.43 2.19 25.00
C ASN A 91 -17.92 1.98 25.02
N ILE A 92 -17.23 2.35 26.10
CA ILE A 92 -15.79 2.09 26.27
C ILE A 92 -15.51 0.59 26.20
N LYS A 93 -16.29 -0.22 26.93
CA LYS A 93 -16.16 -1.68 26.90
C LYS A 93 -16.36 -2.25 25.48
N LEU A 94 -17.45 -1.86 24.81
CA LEU A 94 -17.73 -2.31 23.44
C LEU A 94 -16.66 -1.87 22.44
N MET A 95 -16.04 -0.71 22.67
CA MET A 95 -14.93 -0.23 21.83
C MET A 95 -13.67 -1.08 22.05
N GLY A 96 -13.39 -1.50 23.29
CA GLY A 96 -12.30 -2.42 23.59
C GLY A 96 -12.49 -3.79 22.93
N GLU A 97 -13.69 -4.35 23.02
CA GLU A 97 -14.04 -5.62 22.35
C GLU A 97 -13.84 -5.55 20.83
N LEU A 98 -14.21 -4.43 20.19
CA LEU A 98 -13.97 -4.24 18.75
C LEU A 98 -12.49 -4.13 18.37
N ILE A 99 -11.64 -3.56 19.24
CA ILE A 99 -10.19 -3.53 19.01
C ILE A 99 -9.62 -4.95 19.13
N ASP A 100 -10.07 -5.73 20.11
CA ASP A 100 -9.60 -7.10 20.31
C ASP A 100 -10.06 -8.04 19.19
N GLU A 101 -11.22 -7.78 18.57
CA GLU A 101 -11.75 -8.51 17.41
C GLU A 101 -11.14 -8.08 16.07
N TYR A 102 -10.31 -7.03 16.05
CA TYR A 102 -9.80 -6.46 14.81
C TYR A 102 -9.03 -7.49 13.96
N PRO A 103 -9.52 -7.81 12.73
CA PRO A 103 -8.91 -8.84 11.91
C PRO A 103 -7.65 -8.31 11.22
N VAL A 104 -6.53 -8.99 11.41
CA VAL A 104 -5.24 -8.60 10.84
C VAL A 104 -5.18 -8.80 9.31
N LEU A 105 -6.12 -9.56 8.71
CA LEU A 105 -6.03 -10.05 7.32
C LEU A 105 -7.36 -10.15 6.54
N ASP A 106 -8.48 -9.59 6.99
CA ASP A 106 -9.81 -9.82 6.36
C ASP A 106 -10.42 -8.55 5.73
N ALA A 107 -11.26 -8.72 4.70
CA ALA A 107 -11.95 -7.64 3.98
C ALA A 107 -12.88 -6.79 4.87
N LYS A 108 -13.15 -7.24 6.10
CA LYS A 108 -13.95 -6.56 7.11
C LYS A 108 -13.20 -5.45 7.86
N ILE A 109 -11.89 -5.30 7.64
CA ILE A 109 -11.06 -4.26 8.27
C ILE A 109 -11.70 -2.86 8.17
N VAL A 110 -12.18 -2.48 6.99
CA VAL A 110 -12.74 -1.14 6.74
C VAL A 110 -13.98 -0.89 7.60
N ASP A 111 -14.89 -1.87 7.67
CA ASP A 111 -16.12 -1.79 8.45
C ASP A 111 -15.83 -1.70 9.96
N VAL A 112 -14.88 -2.51 10.46
CA VAL A 112 -14.47 -2.46 11.88
C VAL A 112 -13.85 -1.09 12.23
N MET A 113 -13.01 -0.53 11.35
CA MET A 113 -12.41 0.79 11.57
C MET A 113 -13.46 1.90 11.61
N ASP A 114 -14.46 1.87 10.73
CA ASP A 114 -15.53 2.87 10.72
C ASP A 114 -16.41 2.78 11.96
N GLN A 115 -16.69 1.57 12.45
CA GLN A 115 -17.38 1.35 13.72
C GLN A 115 -16.57 1.88 14.91
N LEU A 116 -15.24 1.68 14.92
CA LEU A 116 -14.35 2.22 15.95
C LEU A 116 -14.36 3.75 15.95
N ARG A 117 -14.18 4.38 14.79
CA ARG A 117 -14.23 5.85 14.64
C ARG A 117 -15.55 6.44 15.11
N LEU A 118 -16.66 5.79 14.79
CA LEU A 118 -18.00 6.25 15.21
C LEU A 118 -18.18 6.16 16.73
N LYS A 119 -17.76 5.05 17.35
CA LYS A 119 -17.82 4.89 18.80
C LYS A 119 -16.91 5.87 19.51
N PHE A 120 -15.71 6.08 19.01
CA PHE A 120 -14.78 7.06 19.55
C PHE A 120 -15.40 8.46 19.60
N LYS A 121 -15.93 8.94 18.46
CA LYS A 121 -16.61 10.24 18.39
C LYS A 121 -17.77 10.34 19.38
N MET A 122 -18.56 9.27 19.52
CA MET A 122 -19.66 9.22 20.48
C MET A 122 -19.18 9.34 21.94
N ILE A 123 -18.10 8.64 22.30
CA ILE A 123 -17.52 8.70 23.65
C ILE A 123 -16.92 10.09 23.90
N SER A 124 -16.09 10.60 23.00
CA SER A 124 -15.46 11.93 23.12
C SER A 124 -16.51 13.04 23.28
N ALA A 125 -17.57 13.02 22.48
CA ALA A 125 -18.69 13.96 22.61
C ALA A 125 -19.43 13.82 23.95
N SER A 126 -19.63 12.58 24.42
CA SER A 126 -20.29 12.33 25.72
C SER A 126 -19.44 12.78 26.92
N LEU A 127 -18.11 12.82 26.76
CA LEU A 127 -17.17 13.31 27.76
C LEU A 127 -16.95 14.83 27.68
N GLY A 128 -17.49 15.49 26.65
CA GLY A 128 -17.20 16.91 26.38
C GLY A 128 -15.75 17.17 25.97
N LEU A 129 -15.02 16.14 25.54
CA LEU A 129 -13.63 16.24 25.14
C LEU A 129 -13.52 16.48 23.64
N LYS A 130 -12.72 17.46 23.24
CA LYS A 130 -12.30 17.62 21.85
C LYS A 130 -11.09 16.73 21.58
N LEU A 131 -11.32 15.41 21.64
CA LEU A 131 -10.33 14.42 21.22
C LEU A 131 -10.50 14.14 19.73
N GLU A 132 -9.47 14.44 18.96
CA GLU A 132 -9.40 14.18 17.52
C GLU A 132 -8.20 13.24 17.28
N TYR A 133 -8.40 12.26 16.41
CA TYR A 133 -7.30 11.48 15.85
C TYR A 133 -6.83 12.22 14.59
N ASP A 134 -5.70 12.92 14.70
CA ASP A 134 -5.14 13.72 13.60
C ASP A 134 -4.33 12.89 12.60
N GLY A 135 -4.09 11.61 12.92
CA GLY A 135 -3.26 10.70 12.14
C GLY A 135 -1.78 11.10 12.06
N TYR A 136 -0.96 10.24 11.47
CA TYR A 136 0.42 10.60 11.15
C TYR A 136 0.44 11.89 10.31
N PRO A 137 1.23 12.92 10.66
CA PRO A 137 1.42 14.06 9.79
C PRO A 137 1.93 13.53 8.47
N LYS A 138 1.14 13.68 7.40
CA LYS A 138 1.64 13.44 6.04
C LYS A 138 2.93 14.24 5.94
N SER A 139 4.06 13.56 5.75
CA SER A 139 5.32 14.23 5.48
C SER A 139 5.04 15.34 4.49
N SER A 140 5.40 16.55 4.87
CA SER A 140 5.25 17.76 4.05
C SER A 140 6.17 17.67 2.82
N GLU A 141 5.92 16.71 1.93
CA GLU A 141 6.64 16.47 0.68
C GLU A 141 5.65 15.97 -0.38
N GLU A 142 4.61 16.76 -0.61
CA GLU A 142 3.98 16.90 -1.92
C GLU A 142 3.95 18.40 -2.25
N GLN A 143 5.12 19.03 -2.25
CA GLN A 143 5.31 20.27 -3.00
C GLN A 143 5.75 19.90 -4.42
N GLY A 144 4.80 19.97 -5.35
CA GLY A 144 5.00 20.30 -6.76
C GLY A 144 5.99 19.44 -7.54
N LEU A 145 5.47 18.40 -8.18
CA LEU A 145 5.93 18.05 -9.53
C LEU A 145 4.76 18.28 -10.47
N ASP A 146 4.65 19.52 -10.94
CA ASP A 146 3.91 19.87 -12.15
C ASP A 146 4.82 19.47 -13.32
N PHE A 147 4.36 18.54 -14.16
CA PHE A 147 5.01 18.17 -15.43
C PHE A 147 4.44 19.02 -16.57
#